data_AF-A0A945I706-F1
#
_entry.id   AF-A0A945I706-F1
#
_cell.length_a   1.000
_cell.length_b   1.000
_cell.length_c   1.000
_cell.angle_alpha   90.00
_cell.angle_beta   90.00
_cell.angle_gamma   90.00
#
_symmetry.space_group_name_H-M   'P 1'
#
loop_
_entity.id
_entity.type
_entity.pdbx_description
1 polymer ?
#
loop_
_entity_poly.entity_id
_entity_poly.type
_entity_poly.pdbx_seq_one_letter_code
_entity_poly.pdbx_strand_id
1 'polypeptide(L)'
;QYTRNMATGASTADLAIILIDARKGVLTQTRRHSFIISQLKVENVIVAINKMDLVDFSQATFEAIVADYSAFAGEIGLGDVQFVPISALGGDNIFTASDNTDWYSGPTLMALLEATPADTANPDAPFRFPVQMVNRPSSDFRGFAGTIASGCVATGDKVIALPSGTTSAVKSIVSYDGDLDEAVTGQAITLVLEDEIDISRGDYLAQANDRPEVTDQFMAHLLWMSDEPMLPSRPYILKSNNKSITATITDLKYKINVNTMLQEASKSLALNELGVCNFFLGEPIVFEAYADNKQMGSFVLIDGLSNETVAMGMIDFGLRRADNIHWQSLDIDKQARARLKNQSPAVLWFTGLSGSGKSTIANIVEQRLYARRNHTVLLDGDNVRHGLNKDLGFTDTDRVENIRRIAETSKLMVDAGLIVISSFISPFIAERRMARDLMGDDEFIEIFIDASVEVCADRDPKGLYQKAKEGKIKNFTGIDSPYENPEQADIIIDSANVDPDKAADQIMLYLEENGYLSDADFQI
;
A
#
# COMPACT_ATOMS: atom_id res chain seq x y z
N GLN A 1 -17.80 -4.03 -11.12
CA GLN A 1 -17.22 -3.26 -12.23
C GLN A 1 -17.16 -1.77 -11.94
N TYR A 2 -18.25 -1.10 -11.56
CA TYR A 2 -18.25 0.37 -11.34
C TYR A 2 -17.92 0.83 -9.91
N THR A 3 -17.64 -0.09 -8.97
CA THR A 3 -17.34 0.27 -7.56
C THR A 3 -16.14 1.20 -7.45
N ARG A 4 -15.02 0.93 -8.15
CA ARG A 4 -13.85 1.83 -8.14
C ARG A 4 -14.20 3.25 -8.64
N ASN A 5 -14.93 3.36 -9.74
CA ASN A 5 -15.28 4.67 -10.33
C ASN A 5 -16.18 5.46 -9.38
N MET A 6 -17.14 4.77 -8.72
CA MET A 6 -17.96 5.37 -7.68
C MET A 6 -17.11 5.83 -6.50
N ALA A 7 -16.19 5.00 -6.01
CA ALA A 7 -15.39 5.31 -4.84
C ALA A 7 -14.47 6.52 -5.08
N THR A 8 -13.86 6.61 -6.27
CA THR A 8 -13.07 7.77 -6.68
C THR A 8 -13.90 9.05 -6.75
N GLY A 9 -15.15 8.99 -7.23
CA GLY A 9 -16.03 10.16 -7.22
C GLY A 9 -16.45 10.55 -5.79
N ALA A 10 -16.83 9.56 -5.00
CA ALA A 10 -17.32 9.75 -3.63
C ALA A 10 -16.24 10.20 -2.64
N SER A 11 -14.95 9.94 -2.91
CA SER A 11 -13.86 10.36 -2.01
C SER A 11 -13.69 11.88 -1.88
N THR A 12 -14.28 12.64 -2.80
CA THR A 12 -14.28 14.12 -2.80
C THR A 12 -15.69 14.70 -2.72
N ALA A 13 -16.70 13.87 -2.52
CA ALA A 13 -18.09 14.31 -2.52
C ALA A 13 -18.53 14.75 -1.12
N ASP A 14 -19.12 15.93 -1.04
CA ASP A 14 -19.77 16.44 0.18
C ASP A 14 -21.19 15.87 0.35
N LEU A 15 -21.81 15.48 -0.77
CA LEU A 15 -23.16 14.93 -0.84
C LEU A 15 -23.26 13.80 -1.86
N ALA A 16 -24.04 12.77 -1.53
CA ALA A 16 -24.40 11.71 -2.46
C ALA A 16 -25.91 11.64 -2.71
N ILE A 17 -26.31 11.49 -3.99
CA ILE A 17 -27.71 11.22 -4.38
C ILE A 17 -27.86 9.74 -4.72
N ILE A 18 -28.68 9.03 -3.94
CA ILE A 18 -29.06 7.64 -4.19
C ILE A 18 -30.40 7.60 -4.93
N LEU A 19 -30.38 7.17 -6.18
CA LEU A 19 -31.58 7.03 -7.00
C LEU A 19 -32.22 5.64 -6.82
N ILE A 20 -33.50 5.60 -6.44
CA ILE A 20 -34.29 4.37 -6.28
C ILE A 20 -35.47 4.39 -7.26
N ASP A 21 -35.73 3.28 -7.96
CA ASP A 21 -36.95 3.13 -8.79
C ASP A 21 -38.11 2.70 -7.89
N ALA A 22 -39.16 3.53 -7.78
CA ALA A 22 -40.30 3.31 -6.89
C ALA A 22 -41.02 1.98 -7.13
N ARG A 23 -40.93 1.42 -8.35
CA ARG A 23 -41.54 0.12 -8.68
C ARG A 23 -40.76 -1.07 -8.14
N LYS A 24 -39.48 -0.86 -7.81
CA LYS A 24 -38.54 -1.93 -7.41
C LYS A 24 -38.12 -1.83 -5.95
N GLY A 25 -38.14 -0.62 -5.38
CA GLY A 25 -37.67 -0.37 -4.03
C GLY A 25 -36.15 -0.57 -3.90
N VAL A 26 -35.70 -0.90 -2.68
CA VAL A 26 -34.27 -1.03 -2.36
C VAL A 26 -33.69 -2.31 -2.98
N LEU A 27 -32.68 -2.16 -3.83
CA LEU A 27 -32.00 -3.27 -4.49
C LEU A 27 -30.60 -3.51 -3.91
N THR A 28 -30.00 -4.65 -4.22
CA THR A 28 -28.60 -4.96 -3.85
C THR A 28 -27.62 -3.87 -4.30
N GLN A 29 -27.85 -3.27 -5.47
CA GLN A 29 -27.03 -2.17 -5.99
C GLN A 29 -27.16 -0.91 -5.10
N THR A 30 -28.37 -0.58 -4.68
CA THR A 30 -28.66 0.54 -3.76
C THR A 30 -27.93 0.34 -2.44
N ARG A 31 -28.03 -0.88 -1.88
CA ARG A 31 -27.34 -1.25 -0.64
C ARG A 31 -25.82 -1.14 -0.78
N ARG A 32 -25.26 -1.69 -1.86
CA ARG A 32 -23.84 -1.63 -2.15
C ARG A 32 -23.31 -0.19 -2.26
N HIS A 33 -24.00 0.66 -3.00
CA HIS A 33 -23.58 2.05 -3.19
C HIS A 33 -23.62 2.85 -1.90
N SER A 34 -24.70 2.69 -1.13
CA SER A 34 -24.85 3.33 0.17
C SER A 34 -23.78 2.85 1.16
N PHE A 35 -23.41 1.56 1.12
CA PHE A 35 -22.31 1.05 1.94
C PHE A 35 -20.97 1.69 1.59
N ILE A 36 -20.63 1.83 0.31
CA ILE A 36 -19.40 2.50 -0.12
C ILE A 36 -19.39 3.96 0.34
N ILE A 37 -20.52 4.66 0.21
CA ILE A 37 -20.70 6.05 0.66
C ILE A 37 -20.51 6.16 2.19
N SER A 38 -21.04 5.20 2.96
CA SER A 38 -20.79 5.11 4.41
C SER A 38 -19.31 4.90 4.74
N GLN A 39 -18.62 3.99 4.04
CA GLN A 39 -17.19 3.75 4.25
C GLN A 39 -16.35 4.99 3.94
N LEU A 40 -16.71 5.74 2.90
CA LEU A 40 -16.07 7.00 2.52
C LEU A 40 -16.54 8.20 3.34
N LYS A 41 -17.39 7.98 4.36
CA LYS A 41 -17.85 9.01 5.30
C LYS A 41 -18.44 10.24 4.59
N VAL A 42 -19.20 10.03 3.51
CA VAL A 42 -19.98 11.12 2.92
C VAL A 42 -21.10 11.46 3.90
N GLU A 43 -21.13 12.71 4.37
CA GLU A 43 -21.99 13.12 5.48
C GLU A 43 -23.44 13.30 5.06
N ASN A 44 -23.65 13.87 3.86
CA ASN A 44 -24.98 14.21 3.37
C ASN A 44 -25.45 13.21 2.32
N VAL A 45 -26.60 12.57 2.56
CA VAL A 45 -27.18 11.63 1.60
C VAL A 45 -28.63 11.96 1.32
N ILE A 46 -28.94 12.14 0.03
CA ILE A 46 -30.30 12.31 -0.46
C ILE A 46 -30.72 11.04 -1.20
N VAL A 47 -31.83 10.43 -0.78
CA VAL A 47 -32.46 9.32 -1.48
C VAL A 47 -33.60 9.86 -2.34
N ALA A 48 -33.36 9.89 -3.64
CA ALA A 48 -34.35 10.27 -4.65
C ALA A 48 -35.15 9.04 -5.08
N ILE A 49 -36.39 8.93 -4.61
CA ILE A 49 -37.32 7.85 -4.98
C ILE A 49 -38.01 8.26 -6.27
N ASN A 50 -37.48 7.78 -7.38
CA ASN A 50 -37.84 8.18 -8.73
C ASN A 50 -38.91 7.28 -9.36
N LYS A 51 -39.56 7.80 -10.41
CA LYS A 51 -40.66 7.16 -11.16
C LYS A 51 -41.94 7.00 -10.34
N MET A 52 -42.21 7.97 -9.47
CA MET A 52 -43.46 8.00 -8.69
C MET A 52 -44.70 8.07 -9.60
N ASP A 53 -44.58 8.63 -10.80
CA ASP A 53 -45.62 8.64 -11.84
C ASP A 53 -46.08 7.23 -12.26
N LEU A 54 -45.19 6.24 -12.21
CA LEU A 54 -45.52 4.86 -12.59
C LEU A 54 -46.15 4.04 -11.46
N VAL A 55 -46.26 4.63 -10.27
CA VAL A 55 -46.94 4.06 -9.10
C VAL A 55 -48.04 4.99 -8.60
N ASP A 56 -48.59 5.81 -9.51
CA ASP A 56 -49.68 6.75 -9.26
C ASP A 56 -49.44 7.68 -8.06
N PHE A 57 -48.17 8.06 -7.83
CA PHE A 57 -47.73 8.90 -6.71
C PHE A 57 -48.17 8.38 -5.32
N SER A 58 -48.24 7.06 -5.16
CA SER A 58 -48.65 6.38 -3.92
C SER A 58 -47.76 6.72 -2.72
N GLN A 59 -48.35 7.36 -1.70
CA GLN A 59 -47.72 7.63 -0.39
C GLN A 59 -47.24 6.33 0.28
N ALA A 60 -48.07 5.29 0.27
CA ALA A 60 -47.74 4.01 0.91
C ALA A 60 -46.50 3.35 0.28
N THR A 61 -46.33 3.48 -1.04
CA THR A 61 -45.14 2.97 -1.74
C THR A 61 -43.89 3.75 -1.35
N PHE A 62 -43.99 5.07 -1.27
CA PHE A 62 -42.89 5.92 -0.81
C PHE A 62 -42.47 5.57 0.62
N GLU A 63 -43.43 5.56 1.56
CA GLU A 63 -43.18 5.26 2.98
C GLU A 63 -42.58 3.87 3.19
N ALA A 64 -43.02 2.86 2.43
CA ALA A 64 -42.44 1.52 2.48
C ALA A 64 -40.95 1.51 2.07
N ILE A 65 -40.58 2.25 1.01
CA ILE A 65 -39.19 2.37 0.55
C ILE A 65 -38.36 3.15 1.55
N VAL A 66 -38.90 4.25 2.10
CA VAL A 66 -38.25 5.03 3.16
C VAL A 66 -37.95 4.15 4.37
N ALA A 67 -38.91 3.31 4.80
CA ALA A 67 -38.73 2.44 5.95
C ALA A 67 -37.66 1.36 5.71
N ASP A 68 -37.68 0.68 4.55
CA ASP A 68 -36.68 -0.32 4.17
C ASP A 68 -35.27 0.30 4.07
N TYR A 69 -35.16 1.46 3.43
CA TYR A 69 -33.87 2.14 3.30
C TYR A 69 -33.36 2.67 4.64
N SER A 70 -34.22 3.25 5.47
CA SER A 70 -33.82 3.80 6.77
C SER A 70 -33.34 2.70 7.72
N ALA A 71 -33.99 1.53 7.72
CA ALA A 71 -33.53 0.37 8.47
C ALA A 71 -32.11 -0.03 8.05
N PHE A 72 -31.88 -0.14 6.74
CA PHE A 72 -30.57 -0.48 6.20
C PHE A 72 -29.51 0.62 6.43
N ALA A 73 -29.87 1.90 6.32
CA ALA A 73 -28.97 3.02 6.59
C ALA A 73 -28.49 3.00 8.06
N GLY A 74 -29.39 2.68 8.99
CA GLY A 74 -29.06 2.48 10.40
C GLY A 74 -28.06 1.35 10.65
N GLU A 75 -28.17 0.22 9.93
CA GLU A 75 -27.23 -0.91 10.05
C GLU A 75 -25.80 -0.54 9.63
N ILE A 76 -25.65 0.33 8.62
CA ILE A 76 -24.35 0.73 8.08
C ILE A 76 -23.83 2.06 8.64
N GLY A 77 -24.52 2.63 9.63
CA GLY A 77 -24.13 3.89 10.27
C GLY A 77 -24.16 5.10 9.33
N LEU A 78 -25.03 5.09 8.32
CA LEU A 78 -25.29 6.25 7.50
C LEU A 78 -26.15 7.25 8.29
N GLY A 79 -25.71 8.50 8.36
CA GLY A 79 -26.27 9.56 9.20
C GLY A 79 -27.63 10.09 8.72
N ASP A 80 -27.80 11.41 8.75
CA ASP A 80 -29.06 12.08 8.37
C ASP A 80 -29.34 11.88 6.86
N VAL A 81 -30.23 10.94 6.54
CA VAL A 81 -30.65 10.64 5.17
C VAL A 81 -31.95 11.36 4.87
N GLN A 82 -31.94 12.17 3.83
CA GLN A 82 -33.12 12.90 3.38
C GLN A 82 -33.79 12.20 2.20
N PHE A 83 -35.12 12.15 2.19
CA PHE A 83 -35.90 11.44 1.16
C PHE A 83 -36.76 12.40 0.36
N VAL A 84 -36.77 12.23 -0.96
CA VAL A 84 -37.59 13.02 -1.87
C VAL A 84 -38.29 12.13 -2.92
N PRO A 85 -39.63 12.15 -3.02
CA PRO A 85 -40.36 11.45 -4.07
C PRO A 85 -40.31 12.27 -5.36
N ILE A 86 -39.74 11.74 -6.44
CA ILE A 86 -39.59 12.48 -7.70
C ILE A 86 -40.17 11.72 -8.90
N SER A 87 -40.49 12.47 -9.95
CA SER A 87 -40.53 11.95 -11.32
C SER A 87 -39.53 12.71 -12.18
N ALA A 88 -38.43 12.05 -12.56
CA ALA A 88 -37.44 12.66 -13.44
C ALA A 88 -37.98 12.99 -14.84
N LEU A 89 -39.02 12.29 -15.28
CA LEU A 89 -39.66 12.55 -16.58
C LEU A 89 -40.70 13.68 -16.47
N GLY A 90 -41.50 13.67 -15.40
CA GLY A 90 -42.56 14.65 -15.17
C GLY A 90 -42.07 15.98 -14.58
N GLY A 91 -40.87 16.00 -13.98
CA GLY A 91 -40.32 17.16 -13.27
C GLY A 91 -40.79 17.29 -11.83
N ASP A 92 -41.67 16.38 -11.36
CA ASP A 92 -42.26 16.40 -10.01
C ASP A 92 -41.19 16.40 -8.91
N ASN A 93 -41.27 17.39 -8.01
CA ASN A 93 -40.39 17.59 -6.86
C ASN A 93 -38.89 17.71 -7.19
N ILE A 94 -38.53 18.00 -8.45
CA ILE A 94 -37.14 18.30 -8.83
C ILE A 94 -36.82 19.77 -8.55
N PHE A 95 -37.52 20.68 -9.23
CA PHE A 95 -37.34 22.13 -9.08
C PHE A 95 -38.50 22.78 -8.34
N THR A 96 -39.72 22.28 -8.56
CA THR A 96 -40.95 22.79 -7.95
C THR A 96 -41.68 21.67 -7.24
N ALA A 97 -42.41 22.00 -6.17
CA ALA A 97 -43.30 21.07 -5.51
C ALA A 97 -44.35 20.53 -6.51
N SER A 98 -44.70 19.26 -6.37
CA SER A 98 -45.67 18.60 -7.23
C SER A 98 -47.06 18.57 -6.60
N ASP A 99 -48.07 18.97 -7.38
CA ASP A 99 -49.49 18.81 -7.04
C ASP A 99 -49.94 17.33 -7.04
N ASN A 100 -49.12 16.40 -7.57
CA ASN A 100 -49.41 14.97 -7.55
C ASN A 100 -49.00 14.32 -6.22
N THR A 101 -48.29 15.04 -5.35
CA THR A 101 -47.79 14.56 -4.06
C THR A 101 -48.21 15.48 -2.91
N ASP A 102 -49.50 15.82 -2.81
CA ASP A 102 -50.04 16.68 -1.73
C ASP A 102 -49.71 16.18 -0.30
N TRP A 103 -49.46 14.88 -0.17
CA TRP A 103 -49.05 14.24 1.08
C TRP A 103 -47.58 14.47 1.45
N TYR A 104 -46.73 14.90 0.51
CA TYR A 104 -45.33 15.19 0.74
C TYR A 104 -45.14 16.68 1.04
N SER A 105 -44.74 16.98 2.28
CA SER A 105 -44.47 18.36 2.75
C SER A 105 -42.98 18.71 2.82
N GLY A 106 -42.12 17.81 2.33
CA GLY A 106 -40.69 18.03 2.30
C GLY A 106 -40.23 18.96 1.16
N PRO A 107 -38.96 19.38 1.19
CA PRO A 107 -38.37 20.21 0.15
C PRO A 107 -38.18 19.44 -1.18
N THR A 108 -38.13 20.19 -2.28
CA THR A 108 -37.74 19.65 -3.60
C THR A 108 -36.28 19.20 -3.62
N LEU A 109 -35.89 18.37 -4.59
CA LEU A 109 -34.50 17.92 -4.75
C LEU A 109 -33.54 19.11 -4.89
N MET A 110 -33.89 20.15 -5.66
CA MET A 110 -33.05 21.33 -5.81
C MET A 110 -32.89 22.09 -4.48
N ALA A 111 -33.99 22.28 -3.75
CA ALA A 111 -33.95 22.95 -2.45
C ALA A 111 -33.10 22.19 -1.42
N LEU A 112 -33.10 20.84 -1.47
CA LEU A 112 -32.22 20.02 -0.64
C LEU A 112 -30.73 20.24 -0.98
N LEU A 113 -30.40 20.32 -2.27
CA LEU A 113 -29.04 20.59 -2.72
C LEU A 113 -28.56 22.00 -2.31
N GLU A 114 -29.43 23.00 -2.41
CA GLU A 114 -29.11 24.38 -2.01
C GLU A 114 -28.99 24.54 -0.49
N ALA A 115 -29.73 23.75 0.29
CA ALA A 115 -29.68 23.77 1.75
C ALA A 115 -28.50 22.99 2.34
N THR A 116 -27.88 22.11 1.54
CA THR A 116 -26.74 21.31 2.01
C THR A 116 -25.53 22.23 2.19
N PRO A 117 -24.87 22.23 3.38
CA PRO A 117 -23.67 23.02 3.60
C PRO A 117 -22.57 22.66 2.57
N ALA A 118 -22.04 23.68 1.90
CA ALA A 118 -21.00 23.51 0.89
C ALA A 118 -19.59 23.38 1.49
N ASP A 119 -19.43 23.71 2.77
CA ASP A 119 -18.13 23.72 3.45
C ASP A 119 -18.31 23.15 4.87
N THR A 120 -17.76 21.95 5.09
CA THR A 120 -17.74 21.27 6.39
C THR A 120 -16.48 21.59 7.18
N ALA A 121 -15.67 22.56 6.74
CA ALA A 121 -14.49 23.01 7.46
C ALA A 121 -14.88 23.42 8.89
N ASN A 122 -14.54 22.54 9.84
CA ASN A 122 -14.77 22.79 11.25
C ASN A 122 -13.76 23.87 11.70
N PRO A 123 -14.20 25.10 12.03
CA PRO A 123 -13.29 26.17 12.41
C PRO A 123 -12.55 25.87 13.73
N ASP A 124 -13.09 24.99 14.56
CA ASP A 124 -12.48 24.53 15.81
C ASP A 124 -11.50 23.35 15.60
N ALA A 125 -11.32 22.88 14.35
CA ALA A 125 -10.38 21.80 14.07
C ALA A 125 -8.94 22.24 14.37
N PRO A 126 -8.11 21.35 14.94
CA PRO A 126 -6.70 21.63 15.15
C PRO A 126 -5.97 21.96 13.84
N PHE A 127 -4.97 22.84 13.92
CA PHE A 127 -4.15 23.22 12.78
C PHE A 127 -3.34 22.05 12.24
N ARG A 128 -3.47 21.77 10.94
CA ARG A 128 -2.70 20.76 10.20
C ARG A 128 -2.23 21.33 8.87
N PHE A 129 -0.92 21.27 8.64
CA PHE A 129 -0.30 21.81 7.43
C PHE A 129 0.71 20.82 6.84
N PRO A 130 0.29 20.01 5.83
CA PRO A 130 1.19 19.14 5.11
C PRO A 130 2.15 19.96 4.24
N VAL A 131 3.45 19.84 4.49
CA VAL A 131 4.47 20.57 3.76
C VAL A 131 4.63 19.94 2.36
N GLN A 132 4.35 20.74 1.34
CA GLN A 132 4.44 20.33 -0.07
C GLN A 132 5.82 20.67 -0.65
N MET A 133 6.39 21.79 -0.24
CA MET A 133 7.64 22.30 -0.80
C MET A 133 8.41 23.17 0.21
N VAL A 134 9.73 23.10 0.17
CA VAL A 134 10.62 23.99 0.93
C VAL A 134 11.17 25.04 -0.03
N ASN A 135 10.78 26.29 0.15
CA ASN A 135 11.20 27.43 -0.65
C ASN A 135 12.46 28.08 -0.08
N ARG A 136 13.51 28.19 -0.91
CA ARG A 136 14.76 28.91 -0.62
C ARG A 136 15.21 29.75 -1.81
N PRO A 137 14.57 30.91 -2.07
CA PRO A 137 14.96 31.81 -3.15
C PRO A 137 16.26 32.58 -2.86
N SER A 138 16.66 32.70 -1.59
CA SER A 138 17.91 33.34 -1.15
C SER A 138 18.42 32.66 0.13
N SER A 139 19.63 33.01 0.58
CA SER A 139 20.19 32.52 1.85
C SER A 139 19.38 32.92 3.07
N ASP A 140 18.65 34.03 2.98
CA ASP A 140 18.00 34.67 4.13
C ASP A 140 16.51 34.33 4.21
N PHE A 141 15.99 33.57 3.23
CA PHE A 141 14.60 33.15 3.18
C PHE A 141 14.50 31.62 3.14
N ARG A 142 13.83 31.06 4.14
CA ARG A 142 13.39 29.67 4.18
C ARG A 142 11.90 29.64 4.53
N GLY A 143 11.07 29.24 3.56
CA GLY A 143 9.63 29.12 3.73
C GLY A 143 9.13 27.71 3.43
N PHE A 144 8.08 27.28 4.12
CA PHE A 144 7.46 25.98 3.96
C PHE A 144 6.08 26.16 3.31
N ALA A 145 5.98 25.79 2.05
CA ALA A 145 4.78 25.96 1.24
C ALA A 145 3.89 24.72 1.26
N GLY A 146 2.58 24.93 1.28
CA GLY A 146 1.56 23.88 1.38
C GLY A 146 0.16 24.47 1.38
N THR A 147 -0.83 23.60 1.53
CA THR A 147 -2.25 23.98 1.70
C THR A 147 -2.69 23.56 3.08
N ILE A 148 -3.36 24.45 3.82
CA ILE A 148 -3.87 24.13 5.16
C ILE A 148 -4.93 23.03 5.04
N ALA A 149 -4.69 21.90 5.69
CA ALA A 149 -5.57 20.73 5.66
C ALA A 149 -6.73 20.85 6.65
N SER A 150 -6.49 21.44 7.82
CA SER A 150 -7.52 21.73 8.81
C SER A 150 -7.08 22.86 9.76
N GLY A 151 -8.07 23.49 10.40
CA GLY A 151 -7.87 24.56 11.37
C GLY A 151 -7.43 25.89 10.76
N CYS A 152 -6.82 26.71 11.61
CA CYS A 152 -6.28 28.03 11.30
C CYS A 152 -4.89 28.21 11.92
N VAL A 153 -4.13 29.18 11.40
CA VAL A 153 -2.84 29.57 11.94
C VAL A 153 -2.67 31.07 11.85
N ALA A 154 -2.16 31.67 12.91
CA ALA A 154 -1.82 33.09 12.98
C ALA A 154 -0.32 33.29 13.16
N THR A 155 0.15 34.48 12.79
CA THR A 155 1.53 34.90 13.09
C THR A 155 1.76 34.90 14.61
N GLY A 156 2.87 34.29 15.05
CA GLY A 156 3.22 34.09 16.46
C GLY A 156 2.77 32.74 17.04
N ASP A 157 1.94 31.97 16.33
CA ASP A 157 1.46 30.67 16.83
C ASP A 157 2.60 29.67 17.00
N LYS A 158 2.51 28.88 18.07
CA LYS A 158 3.45 27.78 18.31
C LYS A 158 3.06 26.55 17.51
N VAL A 159 3.99 26.10 16.69
CA VAL A 159 3.84 24.93 15.83
C VAL A 159 4.86 23.86 16.19
N ILE A 160 4.53 22.62 15.85
CA ILE A 160 5.44 21.48 15.93
C ILE A 160 5.65 20.89 14.54
N ALA A 161 6.91 20.61 14.21
CA ALA A 161 7.29 19.84 13.03
C ALA A 161 7.25 18.36 13.35
N LEU A 162 6.58 17.58 12.50
CA LEU A 162 6.48 16.13 12.60
C LEU A 162 7.01 15.47 11.32
N PRO A 163 7.77 14.37 11.42
CA PRO A 163 7.88 13.49 12.60
C PRO A 163 8.96 13.88 13.64
N SER A 164 9.78 14.91 13.41
CA SER A 164 10.93 15.24 14.29
C SER A 164 10.55 15.65 15.72
N GLY A 165 9.34 16.18 15.93
CA GLY A 165 8.84 16.65 17.22
C GLY A 165 9.41 18.01 17.65
N THR A 166 10.13 18.70 16.77
CA THR A 166 10.76 20.00 17.08
C THR A 166 9.71 21.11 17.03
N THR A 167 9.68 21.98 18.03
CA THR A 167 8.74 23.11 18.09
C THR A 167 9.38 24.41 17.63
N SER A 168 8.60 25.28 17.00
CA SER A 168 8.97 26.67 16.69
C SER A 168 7.73 27.57 16.75
N ALA A 169 7.85 28.83 16.34
CA ALA A 169 6.74 29.76 16.18
C ALA A 169 6.65 30.27 14.74
N VAL A 170 5.44 30.60 14.30
CA VAL A 170 5.20 31.19 12.98
C VAL A 170 5.69 32.64 13.00
N LYS A 171 6.69 32.94 12.19
CA LYS A 171 7.25 34.29 12.02
C LYS A 171 6.42 35.14 11.06
N SER A 172 6.01 34.54 9.94
CA SER A 172 5.10 35.18 8.98
C SER A 172 4.39 34.15 8.10
N ILE A 173 3.23 34.54 7.60
CA ILE A 173 2.42 33.77 6.66
C ILE A 173 2.45 34.50 5.32
N VAL A 174 3.10 33.92 4.32
CA VAL A 174 3.28 34.54 3.00
C VAL A 174 2.30 33.94 2.00
N SER A 175 1.54 34.78 1.30
CA SER A 175 0.64 34.39 0.21
C SER A 175 1.00 35.12 -1.09
N TYR A 176 0.27 34.85 -2.18
CA TYR A 176 0.47 35.55 -3.45
C TYR A 176 0.18 37.06 -3.35
N ASP A 177 -0.87 37.42 -2.60
CA ASP A 177 -1.34 38.80 -2.45
C ASP A 177 -0.59 39.58 -1.36
N GLY A 178 0.41 38.95 -0.72
CA GLY A 178 1.21 39.51 0.35
C GLY A 178 1.14 38.68 1.63
N ASP A 179 1.67 39.25 2.71
CA ASP A 179 1.69 38.60 4.02
C ASP A 179 0.31 38.67 4.69
N LEU A 180 -0.04 37.61 5.40
CA LEU A 180 -1.30 37.44 6.12
C LEU A 180 -1.04 37.41 7.63
N ASP A 181 -1.96 38.00 8.41
CA ASP A 181 -1.95 37.87 9.88
C ASP A 181 -2.43 36.48 10.32
N GLU A 182 -3.39 35.92 9.58
CA GLU A 182 -4.04 34.64 9.83
C GLU A 182 -4.38 33.94 8.50
N ALA A 183 -4.32 32.61 8.50
CA ALA A 183 -4.74 31.77 7.38
C ALA A 183 -5.56 30.56 7.86
N VAL A 184 -6.48 30.12 7.02
CA VAL A 184 -7.47 29.07 7.33
C VAL A 184 -7.42 27.91 6.34
N THR A 185 -8.12 26.83 6.69
CA THR A 185 -8.26 25.62 5.87
C THR A 185 -8.55 25.92 4.39
N GLY A 186 -7.91 25.16 3.50
CA GLY A 186 -8.05 25.31 2.05
C GLY A 186 -7.15 26.38 1.42
N GLN A 187 -6.59 27.31 2.19
CA GLN A 187 -5.67 28.32 1.66
C GLN A 187 -4.28 27.73 1.39
N ALA A 188 -3.72 28.06 0.22
CA ALA A 188 -2.35 27.75 -0.15
C ALA A 188 -1.43 28.89 0.29
N ILE A 189 -0.51 28.59 1.22
CA ILE A 189 0.34 29.57 1.88
C ILE A 189 1.79 29.08 1.98
N THR A 190 2.70 29.98 2.35
CA THR A 190 4.07 29.67 2.75
C THR A 190 4.31 30.15 4.17
N LEU A 191 4.63 29.24 5.09
CA LEU A 191 4.97 29.58 6.47
C LEU A 191 6.47 29.84 6.60
N VAL A 192 6.83 30.94 7.24
CA VAL A 192 8.19 31.21 7.71
C VAL A 192 8.21 31.02 9.22
N LEU A 193 9.22 30.32 9.74
CA LEU A 193 9.35 30.03 11.17
C LEU A 193 10.44 30.89 11.80
N GLU A 194 10.36 31.08 13.12
CA GLU A 194 11.37 31.82 13.88
C GLU A 194 12.71 31.08 13.98
N ASP A 195 12.66 29.75 14.12
CA ASP A 195 13.83 28.91 14.28
C ASP A 195 14.16 28.16 12.98
N GLU A 196 15.45 27.94 12.72
CA GLU A 196 15.91 27.09 11.63
C GLU A 196 15.74 25.61 11.97
N ILE A 197 14.52 25.11 11.86
CA ILE A 197 14.21 23.69 12.05
C ILE A 197 14.27 22.92 10.73
N ASP A 198 14.69 21.65 10.81
CA ASP A 198 14.76 20.80 9.63
C ASP A 198 13.40 20.17 9.33
N ILE A 199 12.89 20.47 8.14
CA ILE A 199 11.58 20.07 7.64
C ILE A 199 11.75 19.84 6.14
N SER A 200 11.23 18.71 5.69
CA SER A 200 11.22 18.27 4.31
C SER A 200 9.80 18.15 3.75
N ARG A 201 9.68 17.91 2.44
CA ARG A 201 8.39 17.58 1.82
C ARG A 201 7.83 16.29 2.43
N GLY A 202 6.54 16.30 2.76
CA GLY A 202 5.85 15.17 3.38
C GLY A 202 5.81 15.23 4.91
N ASP A 203 6.60 16.11 5.51
CA ASP A 203 6.47 16.46 6.93
C ASP A 203 5.24 17.33 7.17
N TYR A 204 4.87 17.46 8.43
CA TYR A 204 3.73 18.28 8.86
C TYR A 204 4.17 19.37 9.82
N LEU A 205 3.56 20.54 9.67
CA LEU A 205 3.42 21.51 10.74
C LEU A 205 2.04 21.36 11.37
N ALA A 206 1.99 21.23 12.69
CA ALA A 206 0.75 21.08 13.43
C ALA A 206 0.72 21.99 14.66
N GLN A 207 -0.46 22.18 15.26
CA GLN A 207 -0.59 22.88 16.54
C GLN A 207 0.22 22.18 17.64
N ALA A 208 1.05 22.91 18.39
CA ALA A 208 2.00 22.28 19.32
C ALA A 208 1.36 21.47 20.48
N ASN A 209 0.14 21.88 20.89
CA ASN A 209 -0.61 21.27 22.00
C ASN A 209 -1.55 20.13 21.56
N ASP A 210 -1.73 19.94 20.25
CA ASP A 210 -2.62 18.95 19.69
C ASP A 210 -1.89 18.25 18.54
N ARG A 211 -1.16 17.18 18.92
CA ARG A 211 -0.21 16.50 18.04
C ARG A 211 -0.89 15.32 17.35
N PRO A 212 -0.90 15.25 16.00
CA PRO A 212 -1.36 14.07 15.30
C PRO A 212 -0.44 12.87 15.55
N GLU A 213 -0.97 11.66 15.33
CA GLU A 213 -0.22 10.43 15.55
C GLU A 213 0.91 10.27 14.53
N VAL A 214 2.03 9.69 14.99
CA VAL A 214 3.17 9.31 14.15
C VAL A 214 3.39 7.82 14.31
N THR A 215 3.27 7.06 13.23
CA THR A 215 3.41 5.59 13.27
C THR A 215 3.98 5.05 11.97
N ASP A 216 4.67 3.92 12.05
CA ASP A 216 5.05 3.08 10.91
C ASP A 216 4.11 1.87 10.73
N GLN A 217 3.12 1.70 11.62
CA GLN A 217 2.15 0.62 11.57
C GLN A 217 0.75 1.12 11.89
N PHE A 218 -0.21 0.76 11.04
CA PHE A 218 -1.61 1.14 11.23
C PHE A 218 -2.56 0.07 10.67
N MET A 219 -3.82 0.14 11.09
CA MET A 219 -4.91 -0.60 10.46
C MET A 219 -5.69 0.35 9.54
N ALA A 220 -6.10 -0.13 8.36
CA ALA A 220 -6.89 0.64 7.42
C ALA A 220 -7.93 -0.21 6.70
N HIS A 221 -9.02 0.44 6.31
CA HIS A 221 -9.94 -0.07 5.31
C HIS A 221 -9.31 0.13 3.93
N LEU A 222 -9.43 -0.86 3.04
CA LEU A 222 -8.80 -0.84 1.73
C LEU A 222 -9.82 -1.26 0.67
N LEU A 223 -9.98 -0.45 -0.38
CA LEU A 223 -10.69 -0.82 -1.60
C LEU A 223 -9.68 -1.18 -2.68
N TRP A 224 -9.71 -2.42 -3.14
CA TRP A 224 -8.84 -2.88 -4.21
C TRP A 224 -9.40 -2.52 -5.59
N MET A 225 -8.57 -1.94 -6.45
CA MET A 225 -8.97 -1.35 -7.74
C MET A 225 -8.24 -1.95 -8.95
N SER A 226 -7.27 -2.84 -8.73
CA SER A 226 -6.56 -3.57 -9.77
C SER A 226 -7.23 -4.90 -10.12
N ASP A 227 -7.07 -5.33 -11.37
CA ASP A 227 -7.44 -6.66 -11.84
C ASP A 227 -6.53 -7.75 -11.26
N GLU A 228 -5.25 -7.43 -11.05
CA GLU A 228 -4.32 -8.31 -10.34
C GLU A 228 -4.70 -8.35 -8.85
N PRO A 229 -4.89 -9.54 -8.24
CA PRO A 229 -5.26 -9.64 -6.84
C PRO A 229 -4.19 -9.07 -5.91
N MET A 230 -4.64 -8.49 -4.79
CA MET A 230 -3.76 -8.04 -3.72
C MET A 230 -2.97 -9.22 -3.15
N LEU A 231 -1.64 -9.10 -3.16
CA LEU A 231 -0.74 -10.06 -2.53
C LEU A 231 -0.25 -9.47 -1.20
N PRO A 232 -0.53 -10.12 -0.05
CA PRO A 232 0.08 -9.77 1.23
C PRO A 232 1.61 -9.90 1.15
N SER A 233 2.32 -9.19 2.01
CA SER A 233 3.79 -9.18 2.09
C SER A 233 4.53 -8.60 0.86
N ARG A 234 3.84 -8.33 -0.25
CA ARG A 234 4.40 -7.59 -1.40
C ARG A 234 4.57 -6.12 -1.02
N PRO A 235 5.71 -5.49 -1.34
CA PRO A 235 5.87 -4.05 -1.16
C PRO A 235 5.09 -3.28 -2.23
N TYR A 236 4.42 -2.23 -1.79
CA TYR A 236 3.75 -1.22 -2.62
C TYR A 236 4.29 0.16 -2.24
N ILE A 237 4.10 1.15 -3.10
CA ILE A 237 4.33 2.54 -2.75
C ILE A 237 3.02 3.08 -2.16
N LEU A 238 3.03 3.42 -0.88
CA LEU A 238 1.94 4.16 -0.26
C LEU A 238 2.19 5.65 -0.44
N LYS A 239 1.18 6.34 -0.96
CA LYS A 239 1.17 7.80 -1.05
C LYS A 239 0.06 8.36 -0.17
N SER A 240 0.44 9.07 0.88
CA SER A 240 -0.46 9.85 1.74
C SER A 240 -0.06 11.32 1.66
N ASN A 241 -1.00 12.16 1.23
CA ASN A 241 -0.77 13.58 0.97
C ASN A 241 0.50 13.81 0.12
N ASN A 242 1.52 14.41 0.74
CA ASN A 242 2.74 14.86 0.08
C ASN A 242 3.91 13.89 0.26
N LYS A 243 3.72 12.78 1.00
CA LYS A 243 4.73 11.76 1.30
C LYS A 243 4.44 10.47 0.51
N SER A 244 5.48 9.91 -0.10
CA SER A 244 5.48 8.59 -0.73
C SER A 244 6.50 7.72 -0.02
N ILE A 245 6.09 6.53 0.41
CA ILE A 245 6.91 5.59 1.18
C ILE A 245 6.59 4.16 0.77
N THR A 246 7.52 3.24 1.00
CA THR A 246 7.25 1.81 0.86
C THR A 246 6.31 1.35 1.97
N ALA A 247 5.29 0.58 1.60
CA ALA A 247 4.33 -0.03 2.50
C ALA A 247 4.10 -1.50 2.15
N THR A 248 3.89 -2.30 3.18
CA THR A 248 3.58 -3.72 3.05
C THR A 248 2.28 -4.01 3.78
N ILE A 249 1.36 -4.70 3.11
CA ILE A 249 0.17 -5.25 3.76
C ILE A 249 0.62 -6.50 4.52
N THR A 250 0.68 -6.41 5.85
CA THR A 250 1.17 -7.51 6.70
C THR A 250 0.11 -8.57 6.93
N ASP A 251 -1.16 -8.17 6.99
CA ASP A 251 -2.28 -9.06 7.28
C ASP A 251 -3.58 -8.51 6.68
N LEU A 252 -4.36 -9.38 6.04
CA LEU A 252 -5.75 -9.11 5.66
C LEU A 252 -6.64 -9.74 6.73
N LYS A 253 -7.16 -8.93 7.66
CA LYS A 253 -7.97 -9.42 8.77
C LYS A 253 -9.23 -10.12 8.27
N TYR A 254 -9.93 -9.46 7.35
CA TYR A 254 -11.12 -9.98 6.69
C TYR A 254 -11.45 -9.12 5.47
N LYS A 255 -12.17 -9.73 4.53
CA LYS A 255 -12.87 -9.06 3.44
C LYS A 255 -14.27 -8.70 3.90
N ILE A 256 -14.80 -7.58 3.40
CA ILE A 256 -16.19 -7.20 3.62
C ILE A 256 -16.99 -7.50 2.35
N ASN A 257 -18.01 -8.36 2.47
CA ASN A 257 -18.92 -8.61 1.37
C ASN A 257 -19.88 -7.43 1.20
N VAL A 258 -19.66 -6.62 0.18
CA VAL A 258 -20.42 -5.40 -0.08
C VAL A 258 -21.92 -5.61 -0.36
N ASN A 259 -22.37 -6.85 -0.56
CA ASN A 259 -23.78 -7.17 -0.77
C ASN A 259 -24.48 -7.59 0.53
N THR A 260 -23.76 -8.21 1.46
CA THR A 260 -24.32 -8.77 2.72
C THR A 260 -23.81 -8.08 3.98
N MET A 261 -22.76 -7.26 3.86
CA MET A 261 -22.02 -6.61 4.94
C MET A 261 -21.34 -7.57 5.92
N LEU A 262 -21.26 -8.85 5.56
CA LEU A 262 -20.60 -9.86 6.38
C LEU A 262 -19.08 -9.82 6.19
N GLN A 263 -18.38 -10.11 7.28
CA GLN A 263 -16.94 -10.31 7.27
C GLN A 263 -16.63 -11.73 6.78
N GLU A 264 -15.78 -11.83 5.79
CA GLU A 264 -15.36 -13.08 5.16
C GLU A 264 -13.85 -13.27 5.35
N ALA A 265 -13.45 -14.48 5.77
CA ALA A 265 -12.03 -14.82 5.82
C ALA A 265 -11.48 -14.91 4.39
N SER A 266 -10.41 -14.17 4.11
CA SER A 266 -9.69 -14.22 2.84
C SER A 266 -8.21 -13.94 3.08
N LYS A 267 -7.37 -14.36 2.13
CA LYS A 267 -5.93 -14.05 2.12
C LYS A 267 -5.55 -13.03 1.03
N SER A 268 -6.52 -12.58 0.24
CA SER A 268 -6.31 -11.67 -0.89
C SER A 268 -7.59 -10.86 -1.16
N LEU A 269 -7.45 -9.76 -1.87
CA LEU A 269 -8.55 -8.93 -2.37
C LEU A 269 -8.49 -8.88 -3.89
N ALA A 270 -9.60 -9.20 -4.54
CA ALA A 270 -9.77 -9.04 -5.98
C ALA A 270 -10.34 -7.66 -6.34
N LEU A 271 -10.45 -7.38 -7.64
CA LEU A 271 -10.99 -6.12 -8.14
C LEU A 271 -12.36 -5.77 -7.51
N ASN A 272 -12.48 -4.54 -7.00
CA ASN A 272 -13.67 -3.98 -6.34
C ASN A 272 -14.00 -4.61 -4.98
N GLU A 273 -13.08 -5.35 -4.38
CA GLU A 273 -13.27 -5.91 -3.04
C GLU A 273 -12.76 -4.94 -1.97
N LEU A 274 -13.47 -4.94 -0.84
CA LEU A 274 -13.15 -4.16 0.35
C LEU A 274 -12.60 -5.10 1.42
N GLY A 275 -11.55 -4.68 2.11
CA GLY A 275 -10.99 -5.43 3.22
C GLY A 275 -10.43 -4.52 4.30
N VAL A 276 -10.17 -5.13 5.46
CA VAL A 276 -9.49 -4.48 6.57
C VAL A 276 -8.10 -5.07 6.70
N CYS A 277 -7.09 -4.23 6.54
CA CYS A 277 -5.70 -4.63 6.44
C CYS A 277 -4.85 -3.97 7.53
N ASN A 278 -3.84 -4.68 8.01
CA ASN A 278 -2.74 -4.09 8.76
C ASN A 278 -1.61 -3.74 7.79
N PHE A 279 -0.96 -2.61 8.06
CA PHE A 279 0.14 -2.08 7.27
C PHE A 279 1.40 -1.96 8.12
N PHE A 280 2.53 -2.19 7.47
CA PHE A 280 3.86 -1.81 7.92
C PHE A 280 4.49 -0.89 6.88
N LEU A 281 5.16 0.16 7.34
CA LEU A 281 5.76 1.20 6.52
C LEU A 281 7.28 1.20 6.68
N GLY A 282 8.01 1.53 5.61
CA GLY A 282 9.46 1.68 5.68
C GLY A 282 9.93 2.87 6.54
N GLU A 283 9.06 3.88 6.71
CA GLU A 283 9.27 5.03 7.57
C GLU A 283 7.96 5.43 8.26
N PRO A 284 8.02 6.07 9.45
CA PRO A 284 6.84 6.64 10.06
C PRO A 284 6.17 7.72 9.20
N ILE A 285 4.85 7.74 9.25
CA ILE A 285 4.01 8.81 8.69
C ILE A 285 3.28 9.53 9.81
N VAL A 286 3.00 10.81 9.56
CA VAL A 286 2.06 11.60 10.36
C VAL A 286 0.67 11.36 9.77
N PHE A 287 -0.29 10.97 10.60
CA PHE A 287 -1.65 10.70 10.16
C PHE A 287 -2.68 11.05 11.23
N GLU A 288 -3.94 11.09 10.81
CA GLU A 288 -5.11 11.05 11.70
C GLU A 288 -6.05 9.97 11.19
N ALA A 289 -6.96 9.49 12.04
CA ALA A 289 -7.99 8.58 11.59
C ALA A 289 -8.83 9.25 10.48
N TYR A 290 -9.18 8.50 9.44
CA TYR A 290 -9.98 9.02 8.33
C TYR A 290 -11.34 9.58 8.78
N ALA A 291 -11.88 9.04 9.88
CA ALA A 291 -13.09 9.53 10.51
C ALA A 291 -12.96 10.93 11.11
N ASP A 292 -11.76 11.32 11.55
CA ASP A 292 -11.48 12.61 12.17
C ASP A 292 -10.98 13.63 11.12
N ASN A 293 -10.15 13.18 10.17
CA ASN A 293 -9.61 14.01 9.11
C ASN A 293 -9.39 13.21 7.82
N LYS A 294 -10.28 13.40 6.85
CA LYS A 294 -10.27 12.69 5.57
C LYS A 294 -8.98 12.90 4.78
N GLN A 295 -8.41 14.11 4.84
CA GLN A 295 -7.20 14.43 4.11
C GLN A 295 -5.99 13.68 4.71
N MET A 296 -5.82 13.70 6.03
CA MET A 296 -4.69 13.02 6.69
C MET A 296 -4.85 11.51 6.81
N GLY A 297 -6.09 11.01 6.89
CA GLY A 297 -6.39 9.59 7.02
C GLY A 297 -6.56 8.85 5.71
N SER A 298 -6.39 9.50 4.55
CA SER A 298 -6.48 8.84 3.24
C SER A 298 -5.10 8.55 2.64
N PHE A 299 -5.03 7.48 1.86
CA PHE A 299 -3.87 7.13 1.05
C PHE A 299 -4.26 6.34 -0.18
N VAL A 300 -3.33 6.25 -1.13
CA VAL A 300 -3.40 5.31 -2.25
C VAL A 300 -2.20 4.37 -2.23
N LEU A 301 -2.40 3.14 -2.72
CA LEU A 301 -1.31 2.21 -3.01
C LEU A 301 -1.02 2.22 -4.50
N ILE A 302 0.25 2.28 -4.82
CA ILE A 302 0.78 2.31 -6.19
C ILE A 302 1.68 1.09 -6.34
N ASP A 303 1.50 0.32 -7.40
CA ASP A 303 2.41 -0.78 -7.73
C ASP A 303 3.76 -0.22 -8.22
N GLY A 304 4.85 -0.71 -7.65
CA GLY A 304 6.20 -0.18 -7.93
C GLY A 304 6.78 -0.58 -9.29
N LEU A 305 6.15 -1.51 -10.01
CA LEU A 305 6.56 -1.92 -11.36
C LEU A 305 5.70 -1.23 -12.42
N SER A 306 4.38 -1.33 -12.32
CA SER A 306 3.46 -0.76 -13.31
C SER A 306 3.20 0.75 -13.12
N ASN A 307 3.48 1.28 -11.93
CA ASN A 307 3.10 2.63 -11.49
C ASN A 307 1.57 2.88 -11.46
N GLU A 308 0.77 1.83 -11.52
CA GLU A 308 -0.69 1.95 -11.43
C GLU A 308 -1.13 2.14 -9.99
N THR A 309 -2.17 2.96 -9.78
CA THR A 309 -2.85 3.05 -8.49
C THR A 309 -3.74 1.83 -8.30
N VAL A 310 -3.28 0.88 -7.48
CA VAL A 310 -3.93 -0.43 -7.30
C VAL A 310 -4.97 -0.43 -6.19
N ALA A 311 -4.93 0.52 -5.25
CA ALA A 311 -5.90 0.62 -4.16
C ALA A 311 -6.02 2.03 -3.59
N MET A 312 -7.14 2.28 -2.92
CA MET A 312 -7.33 3.43 -2.03
C MET A 312 -7.61 2.95 -0.62
N GLY A 313 -7.10 3.66 0.38
CA GLY A 313 -7.20 3.26 1.77
C GLY A 313 -7.62 4.41 2.70
N MET A 314 -8.25 4.02 3.80
CA MET A 314 -8.72 4.90 4.86
C MET A 314 -8.17 4.37 6.18
N ILE A 315 -7.26 5.13 6.81
CA ILE A 315 -6.61 4.77 8.06
C ILE A 315 -7.63 4.82 9.20
N ASP A 316 -7.67 3.79 10.02
CA ASP A 316 -8.53 3.71 11.20
C ASP A 316 -7.74 4.13 12.45
N PHE A 317 -6.68 3.38 12.80
CA PHE A 317 -5.83 3.72 13.96
C PHE A 317 -4.41 3.13 13.85
N GLY A 318 -3.48 3.73 14.59
CA GLY A 318 -2.09 3.26 14.72
C GLY A 318 -1.96 1.99 15.56
N LEU A 319 -1.08 1.06 15.14
CA LEU A 319 -0.82 -0.19 15.85
C LEU A 319 0.33 -0.01 16.85
N ARG A 320 0.01 0.20 18.14
CA ARG A 320 0.95 0.49 19.25
C ARG A 320 1.97 -0.61 19.62
N ARG A 321 2.08 -1.71 18.86
CA ARG A 321 3.00 -2.81 19.22
C ARG A 321 4.47 -2.49 18.94
N ALA A 322 4.75 -1.45 18.15
CA ALA A 322 6.09 -1.13 17.66
C ALA A 322 6.90 -0.17 18.54
N ASP A 323 6.27 0.64 19.41
CA ASP A 323 6.96 1.65 20.24
C ASP A 323 8.05 1.07 21.17
N ASN A 324 8.04 -0.24 21.41
CA ASN A 324 9.00 -0.92 22.28
C ASN A 324 10.17 -1.58 21.53
N ILE A 325 10.23 -1.48 20.19
CA ILE A 325 11.25 -2.15 19.38
C ILE A 325 12.20 -1.10 18.82
N HIS A 326 13.18 -0.68 19.62
CA HIS A 326 14.29 0.11 19.12
C HIS A 326 15.39 -0.81 18.61
N TRP A 327 15.94 -0.49 17.43
CA TRP A 327 17.19 -1.09 16.97
C TRP A 327 18.28 -0.80 18.00
N GLN A 328 18.81 -1.84 18.62
CA GLN A 328 19.94 -1.69 19.53
C GLN A 328 21.20 -1.36 18.72
N SER A 329 21.81 -0.23 18.99
CA SER A 329 23.14 0.10 18.48
C SER A 329 24.16 -0.86 19.12
N LEU A 330 24.64 -1.82 18.35
CA LEU A 330 25.68 -2.75 18.78
C LEU A 330 27.05 -2.20 18.38
N ASP A 331 28.01 -2.21 19.31
CA ASP A 331 29.40 -1.78 19.05
C ASP A 331 30.11 -2.63 17.99
N ILE A 332 29.62 -3.86 17.74
CA ILE A 332 30.09 -4.75 16.70
C ILE A 332 29.10 -4.71 15.53
N ASP A 333 29.45 -3.92 14.53
CA ASP A 333 28.69 -3.75 13.30
C ASP A 333 29.09 -4.76 12.21
N LYS A 334 28.39 -4.68 11.07
CA LYS A 334 28.66 -5.48 9.88
C LYS A 334 30.11 -5.31 9.38
N GLN A 335 30.63 -4.09 9.37
CA GLN A 335 31.99 -3.82 8.88
C GLN A 335 33.05 -4.47 9.77
N ALA A 336 32.85 -4.51 11.09
CA ALA A 336 33.72 -5.21 12.02
C ALA A 336 33.71 -6.72 11.75
N ARG A 337 32.53 -7.31 11.51
CA ARG A 337 32.41 -8.75 11.20
C ARG A 337 33.00 -9.11 9.83
N ALA A 338 32.79 -8.28 8.81
CA ALA A 338 33.38 -8.43 7.49
C ALA A 338 34.91 -8.40 7.55
N ARG A 339 35.48 -7.40 8.25
CA ARG A 339 36.94 -7.29 8.49
C ARG A 339 37.50 -8.51 9.20
N LEU A 340 36.81 -9.01 10.24
CA LEU A 340 37.26 -10.22 10.96
C LEU A 340 37.31 -11.46 10.05
N LYS A 341 36.40 -11.55 9.08
CA LYS A 341 36.30 -12.67 8.13
C LYS A 341 37.16 -12.49 6.87
N ASN A 342 37.77 -11.31 6.69
CA ASN A 342 38.51 -10.93 5.49
C ASN A 342 37.74 -11.23 4.20
N GLN A 343 36.46 -10.85 4.16
CA GLN A 343 35.59 -11.03 3.00
C GLN A 343 34.56 -9.90 2.92
N SER A 344 34.10 -9.60 1.71
CA SER A 344 32.96 -8.71 1.48
C SER A 344 31.68 -9.54 1.58
N PRO A 345 30.79 -9.25 2.54
CA PRO A 345 29.52 -9.96 2.64
C PRO A 345 28.61 -9.57 1.48
N ALA A 346 27.93 -10.56 0.89
CA ALA A 346 27.00 -10.35 -0.22
C ALA A 346 26.01 -11.52 -0.30
N VAL A 347 24.88 -11.31 -0.97
CA VAL A 347 23.91 -12.32 -1.33
C VAL A 347 24.09 -12.71 -2.78
N LEU A 348 24.40 -13.98 -3.04
CA LEU A 348 24.35 -14.61 -4.35
C LEU A 348 22.93 -15.16 -4.54
N TRP A 349 22.08 -14.41 -5.25
CA TRP A 349 20.67 -14.75 -5.42
C TRP A 349 20.43 -15.50 -6.73
N PHE A 350 20.35 -16.84 -6.65
CA PHE A 350 20.04 -17.69 -7.78
C PHE A 350 18.53 -17.74 -8.01
N THR A 351 18.10 -17.36 -9.22
CA THR A 351 16.70 -17.40 -9.68
C THR A 351 16.58 -18.20 -10.99
N GLY A 352 15.42 -18.81 -11.24
CA GLY A 352 15.18 -19.65 -12.42
C GLY A 352 14.12 -20.73 -12.18
N LEU A 353 13.68 -21.40 -13.24
CA LEU A 353 12.66 -22.46 -13.17
C LEU A 353 13.10 -23.69 -12.34
N SER A 354 12.14 -24.44 -11.79
CA SER A 354 12.45 -25.71 -11.12
C SER A 354 13.21 -26.64 -12.08
N GLY A 355 14.31 -27.28 -11.67
CA GLY A 355 15.10 -28.12 -12.58
C GLY A 355 16.06 -27.36 -13.53
N SER A 356 16.14 -26.03 -13.45
CA SER A 356 17.13 -25.25 -14.22
C SER A 356 18.59 -25.49 -13.79
N GLY A 357 18.82 -26.12 -12.63
CA GLY A 357 20.17 -26.43 -12.13
C GLY A 357 20.69 -25.49 -11.04
N LYS A 358 19.86 -24.56 -10.54
CA LYS A 358 20.20 -23.64 -9.44
C LYS A 358 20.91 -24.32 -8.26
N SER A 359 20.27 -25.28 -7.61
CA SER A 359 20.83 -25.93 -6.41
C SER A 359 22.12 -26.71 -6.72
N THR A 360 22.25 -27.24 -7.94
CA THR A 360 23.49 -27.91 -8.38
C THR A 360 24.64 -26.91 -8.50
N ILE A 361 24.43 -25.81 -9.23
CA ILE A 361 25.46 -24.78 -9.43
C ILE A 361 25.79 -24.08 -8.10
N ALA A 362 24.76 -23.73 -7.31
CA ALA A 362 24.92 -23.10 -6.00
C ALA A 362 25.75 -23.96 -5.03
N ASN A 363 25.55 -25.28 -5.02
CA ASN A 363 26.35 -26.20 -4.23
C ASN A 363 27.82 -26.26 -4.70
N ILE A 364 28.08 -26.23 -6.02
CA ILE A 364 29.47 -26.18 -6.54
C ILE A 364 30.14 -24.86 -6.15
N VAL A 365 29.42 -23.72 -6.29
CA VAL A 365 29.92 -22.40 -5.87
C VAL A 365 30.24 -22.40 -4.36
N GLU A 366 29.36 -22.96 -3.52
CA GLU A 366 29.61 -23.09 -2.07
C GLU A 366 30.88 -23.91 -1.79
N GLN A 367 31.05 -25.06 -2.46
CA GLN A 367 32.24 -25.89 -2.31
C GLN A 367 33.54 -25.15 -2.67
N ARG A 368 33.50 -24.31 -3.72
CA ARG A 368 34.66 -23.53 -4.17
C ARG A 368 34.99 -22.38 -3.24
N LEU A 369 33.98 -21.64 -2.77
CA LEU A 369 34.15 -20.62 -1.74
C LEU A 369 34.69 -21.22 -0.45
N TYR A 370 34.17 -22.38 -0.04
CA TYR A 370 34.66 -23.11 1.13
C TYR A 370 36.12 -23.53 0.96
N ALA A 371 36.51 -24.04 -0.22
CA ALA A 371 37.89 -24.39 -0.52
C ALA A 371 38.85 -23.17 -0.45
N ARG A 372 38.35 -21.97 -0.76
CA ARG A 372 39.05 -20.69 -0.60
C ARG A 372 38.96 -20.10 0.82
N ARG A 373 38.40 -20.85 1.78
CA ARG A 373 38.21 -20.47 3.20
C ARG A 373 37.28 -19.28 3.42
N ASN A 374 36.41 -18.98 2.46
CA ASN A 374 35.34 -18.00 2.67
C ASN A 374 34.26 -18.58 3.60
N HIS A 375 33.63 -17.71 4.38
CA HIS A 375 32.54 -18.07 5.27
C HIS A 375 31.21 -17.91 4.55
N THR A 376 30.58 -19.03 4.23
CA THR A 376 29.35 -19.09 3.44
C THR A 376 28.20 -19.73 4.21
N VAL A 377 26.99 -19.53 3.69
CA VAL A 377 25.81 -20.31 4.04
C VAL A 377 24.89 -20.43 2.83
N LEU A 378 24.53 -21.67 2.48
CA LEU A 378 23.54 -21.95 1.43
C LEU A 378 22.12 -22.07 2.01
N LEU A 379 21.24 -21.18 1.55
CA LEU A 379 19.80 -21.24 1.75
C LEU A 379 19.15 -21.86 0.51
N ASP A 380 18.73 -23.12 0.63
CA ASP A 380 18.05 -23.86 -0.44
C ASP A 380 16.53 -23.89 -0.24
N GLY A 381 15.79 -23.74 -1.35
CA GLY A 381 14.33 -23.70 -1.38
C GLY A 381 13.61 -24.91 -0.79
N ASP A 382 14.15 -26.12 -0.91
CA ASP A 382 13.57 -27.32 -0.31
C ASP A 382 13.91 -27.37 1.19
N ASN A 383 15.14 -27.04 1.56
CA ASN A 383 15.63 -27.12 2.94
C ASN A 383 14.88 -26.17 3.89
N VAL A 384 14.66 -24.92 3.48
CA VAL A 384 13.99 -23.92 4.33
C VAL A 384 12.53 -24.27 4.60
N ARG A 385 11.89 -25.08 3.74
CA ARG A 385 10.51 -25.54 3.89
C ARG A 385 10.35 -26.63 4.95
N HIS A 386 11.44 -27.20 5.47
CA HIS A 386 11.38 -28.06 6.66
C HIS A 386 11.27 -27.27 7.97
N GLY A 387 11.68 -25.99 7.96
CA GLY A 387 11.76 -25.13 9.14
C GLY A 387 11.06 -23.79 8.94
N LEU A 388 11.84 -22.77 8.54
CA LEU A 388 11.44 -21.37 8.42
C LEU A 388 10.13 -21.17 7.62
N ASN A 389 9.93 -21.96 6.57
CA ASN A 389 8.82 -21.81 5.62
C ASN A 389 7.89 -23.04 5.57
N LYS A 390 7.84 -23.84 6.65
CA LYS A 390 7.04 -25.08 6.69
C LYS A 390 5.53 -24.88 6.64
N ASP A 391 5.06 -23.68 6.97
CA ASP A 391 3.67 -23.25 6.97
C ASP A 391 3.18 -22.76 5.60
N LEU A 392 4.10 -22.57 4.64
CA LEU A 392 3.81 -21.99 3.33
C LEU A 392 3.59 -23.07 2.26
N GLY A 393 2.53 -22.92 1.47
CA GLY A 393 2.27 -23.70 0.27
C GLY A 393 3.00 -23.14 -0.96
N PHE A 394 2.32 -23.20 -2.10
CA PHE A 394 2.84 -22.83 -3.42
C PHE A 394 1.93 -21.86 -4.20
N THR A 395 0.95 -21.25 -3.54
CA THR A 395 0.17 -20.15 -4.10
C THR A 395 1.06 -18.91 -4.28
N ASP A 396 0.63 -17.94 -5.08
CA ASP A 396 1.40 -16.72 -5.30
C ASP A 396 1.61 -15.95 -3.98
N THR A 397 0.58 -15.87 -3.12
CA THR A 397 0.69 -15.29 -1.76
C THR A 397 1.77 -15.97 -0.91
N ASP A 398 1.81 -17.31 -0.94
CA ASP A 398 2.77 -18.09 -0.16
C ASP A 398 4.18 -17.95 -0.74
N ARG A 399 4.31 -17.71 -2.05
CA ARG A 399 5.59 -17.44 -2.72
C ARG A 399 6.14 -16.06 -2.37
N VAL A 400 5.30 -15.04 -2.34
CA VAL A 400 5.68 -13.68 -1.92
C VAL A 400 6.24 -13.74 -0.49
N GLU A 401 5.50 -14.35 0.44
CA GLU A 401 5.95 -14.49 1.82
C GLU A 401 7.20 -15.36 1.95
N ASN A 402 7.32 -16.43 1.15
CA ASN A 402 8.52 -17.26 1.12
C ASN A 402 9.75 -16.43 0.72
N ILE A 403 9.66 -15.60 -0.32
CA ILE A 403 10.80 -14.76 -0.74
C ILE A 403 11.11 -13.67 0.29
N ARG A 404 10.09 -13.02 0.86
CA ARG A 404 10.29 -12.04 1.94
C ARG A 404 11.05 -12.61 3.13
N ARG A 405 10.65 -13.78 3.64
CA ARG A 405 11.34 -14.44 4.78
C ARG A 405 12.79 -14.78 4.45
N ILE A 406 13.06 -15.19 3.22
CA ILE A 406 14.42 -15.52 2.77
C ILE A 406 15.26 -14.26 2.63
N ALA A 407 14.74 -13.20 2.04
CA ALA A 407 15.47 -11.93 1.91
C ALA A 407 15.87 -11.37 3.29
N GLU A 408 14.93 -11.34 4.24
CA GLU A 408 15.21 -10.91 5.63
C GLU A 408 16.24 -11.81 6.32
N THR A 409 16.16 -13.13 6.11
CA THR A 409 17.13 -14.08 6.68
C THR A 409 18.52 -13.88 6.07
N SER A 410 18.59 -13.69 4.75
CA SER A 410 19.83 -13.42 4.03
C SER A 410 20.46 -12.11 4.51
N LYS A 411 19.66 -11.08 4.77
CA LYS A 411 20.13 -9.80 5.31
C LYS A 411 20.81 -9.98 6.67
N LEU A 412 20.19 -10.71 7.60
CA LEU A 412 20.79 -10.99 8.91
C LEU A 412 22.12 -11.75 8.79
N MET A 413 22.26 -12.64 7.82
CA MET A 413 23.49 -13.39 7.56
C MET A 413 24.57 -12.53 6.89
N VAL A 414 24.20 -11.63 5.98
CA VAL A 414 25.08 -10.61 5.41
C VAL A 414 25.57 -9.63 6.47
N ASP A 415 24.70 -9.20 7.39
CA ASP A 415 25.07 -8.38 8.55
C ASP A 415 26.00 -9.12 9.51
N ALA A 416 25.99 -10.45 9.51
CA ALA A 416 26.97 -11.30 10.20
C ALA A 416 28.32 -11.44 9.48
N GLY A 417 28.49 -10.78 8.33
CA GLY A 417 29.71 -10.78 7.51
C GLY A 417 29.84 -12.00 6.58
N LEU A 418 28.75 -12.72 6.29
CA LEU A 418 28.78 -13.94 5.46
C LEU A 418 28.53 -13.65 3.97
N ILE A 419 29.01 -14.55 3.10
CA ILE A 419 28.55 -14.65 1.72
C ILE A 419 27.37 -15.64 1.72
N VAL A 420 26.17 -15.15 1.43
CA VAL A 420 24.93 -15.92 1.51
C VAL A 420 24.56 -16.39 0.12
N ILE A 421 24.39 -17.70 -0.06
CA ILE A 421 24.00 -18.29 -1.34
C ILE A 421 22.51 -18.64 -1.23
N SER A 422 21.65 -17.95 -1.97
CA SER A 422 20.20 -18.14 -1.92
C SER A 422 19.72 -18.78 -3.22
N SER A 423 19.30 -20.06 -3.16
CA SER A 423 18.83 -20.83 -4.33
C SER A 423 17.32 -21.01 -4.32
N PHE A 424 16.59 -20.14 -5.03
CA PHE A 424 15.14 -20.09 -5.02
C PHE A 424 14.55 -19.94 -6.43
N ILE A 425 13.26 -20.27 -6.59
CA ILE A 425 12.58 -19.98 -7.87
C ILE A 425 12.35 -18.48 -8.00
N SER A 426 11.91 -17.79 -6.93
CA SER A 426 11.65 -16.34 -6.91
C SER A 426 11.00 -15.81 -8.21
N PRO A 427 9.76 -16.26 -8.52
CA PRO A 427 9.19 -16.14 -9.86
C PRO A 427 8.86 -14.73 -10.31
N PHE A 428 8.70 -13.79 -9.37
CA PHE A 428 8.21 -12.45 -9.63
C PHE A 428 9.34 -11.43 -9.52
N ILE A 429 9.35 -10.44 -10.43
CA ILE A 429 10.33 -9.35 -10.44
C ILE A 429 10.22 -8.51 -9.17
N ALA A 430 8.99 -8.24 -8.70
CA ALA A 430 8.73 -7.39 -7.54
C ALA A 430 9.44 -7.90 -6.28
N GLU A 431 9.35 -9.21 -6.00
CA GLU A 431 9.97 -9.82 -4.83
C GLU A 431 11.51 -9.91 -4.94
N ARG A 432 12.05 -10.03 -6.16
CA ARG A 432 13.51 -9.98 -6.36
C ARG A 432 14.06 -8.57 -6.18
N ARG A 433 13.34 -7.56 -6.67
CA ARG A 433 13.66 -6.14 -6.42
C ARG A 433 13.59 -5.81 -4.93
N MET A 434 12.55 -6.27 -4.23
CA MET A 434 12.44 -6.16 -2.77
C MET A 434 13.65 -6.77 -2.05
N ALA A 435 14.08 -7.97 -2.46
CA ALA A 435 15.24 -8.61 -1.88
C ALA A 435 16.54 -7.84 -2.14
N ARG A 436 16.68 -7.21 -3.31
CA ARG A 436 17.80 -6.32 -3.66
C ARG A 436 17.79 -5.05 -2.80
N ASP A 437 16.65 -4.36 -2.73
CA ASP A 437 16.47 -3.10 -1.98
C ASP A 437 16.66 -3.27 -0.46
N LEU A 438 16.57 -4.50 0.06
CA LEU A 438 16.84 -4.82 1.47
C LEU A 438 18.34 -4.85 1.83
N MET A 439 19.20 -5.06 0.83
CA MET A 439 20.66 -5.15 0.99
C MET A 439 21.32 -3.78 0.78
N GLY A 440 22.58 -3.64 1.18
CA GLY A 440 23.37 -2.46 0.84
C GLY A 440 23.72 -2.41 -0.66
N ASP A 441 24.21 -1.25 -1.10
CA ASP A 441 24.75 -1.09 -2.45
C ASP A 441 25.83 -2.15 -2.72
N ASP A 442 25.78 -2.78 -3.89
CA ASP A 442 26.69 -3.86 -4.30
C ASP A 442 26.70 -5.08 -3.35
N GLU A 443 25.63 -5.36 -2.60
CA GLU A 443 25.55 -6.55 -1.74
C GLU A 443 24.57 -7.61 -2.24
N PHE A 444 23.87 -7.36 -3.34
CA PHE A 444 22.92 -8.30 -3.94
C PHE A 444 23.29 -8.57 -5.39
N ILE A 445 23.63 -9.82 -5.68
CA ILE A 445 24.05 -10.28 -7.02
C ILE A 445 22.98 -11.25 -7.52
N GLU A 446 22.20 -10.83 -8.51
CA GLU A 446 21.16 -11.63 -9.13
C GLU A 446 21.74 -12.54 -10.22
N ILE A 447 21.66 -13.84 -9.99
CA ILE A 447 22.19 -14.89 -10.86
C ILE A 447 21.01 -15.61 -11.50
N PHE A 448 20.73 -15.30 -12.76
CA PHE A 448 19.67 -15.94 -13.53
C PHE A 448 20.18 -17.23 -14.18
N ILE A 449 19.63 -18.36 -13.74
CA ILE A 449 19.87 -19.65 -14.35
C ILE A 449 18.79 -19.89 -15.41
N ASP A 450 19.12 -19.50 -16.63
CA ASP A 450 18.24 -19.59 -17.79
C ASP A 450 18.18 -21.04 -18.30
N ALA A 451 16.95 -21.50 -18.47
CA ALA A 451 16.59 -22.79 -19.06
C ALA A 451 15.14 -22.74 -19.51
N SER A 452 14.85 -23.30 -20.68
CA SER A 452 13.47 -23.45 -21.11
C SER A 452 12.71 -24.45 -20.23
N VAL A 453 11.38 -24.35 -20.26
CA VAL A 453 10.47 -25.29 -19.57
C VAL A 453 10.71 -26.73 -20.04
N GLU A 454 11.01 -26.92 -21.33
CA GLU A 454 11.30 -28.23 -21.93
C GLU A 454 12.57 -28.83 -21.33
N VAL A 455 13.66 -28.06 -21.28
CA VAL A 455 14.94 -28.52 -20.69
C VAL A 455 14.76 -28.84 -19.21
N CYS A 456 14.02 -28.00 -18.47
CA CYS A 456 13.72 -28.24 -17.07
C CYS A 456 12.89 -29.52 -16.86
N ALA A 457 11.91 -29.77 -17.74
CA ALA A 457 11.06 -30.95 -17.69
C ALA A 457 11.84 -32.24 -18.03
N ASP A 458 12.77 -32.19 -18.98
CA ASP A 458 13.63 -33.34 -19.33
C ASP A 458 14.57 -33.73 -18.17
N ARG A 459 15.01 -32.73 -17.40
CA ARG A 459 15.90 -32.92 -16.25
C ARG A 459 15.18 -33.32 -14.96
N ASP A 460 13.83 -33.28 -14.94
CA ASP A 460 12.98 -33.36 -13.75
C ASP A 460 13.13 -34.68 -12.95
N PRO A 461 14.00 -34.71 -11.93
CA PRO A 461 14.33 -35.96 -11.24
C PRO A 461 13.19 -36.43 -10.33
N LYS A 462 12.21 -35.56 -10.05
CA LYS A 462 11.09 -35.79 -9.13
C LYS A 462 9.75 -36.04 -9.86
N GLY A 463 9.75 -35.95 -11.20
CA GLY A 463 8.56 -36.09 -12.05
C GLY A 463 7.45 -35.09 -11.72
N LEU A 464 7.80 -33.89 -11.27
CA LEU A 464 6.88 -32.81 -10.93
C LEU A 464 6.24 -32.17 -12.17
N TYR A 465 6.98 -31.97 -13.25
CA TYR A 465 6.48 -31.37 -14.50
C TYR A 465 5.40 -32.24 -15.14
N GLN A 466 5.58 -33.56 -15.15
CA GLN A 466 4.56 -34.48 -15.66
C GLN A 466 3.30 -34.44 -14.78
N LYS A 467 3.45 -34.45 -13.45
CA LYS A 467 2.32 -34.35 -12.51
C LYS A 467 1.57 -33.01 -12.65
N ALA A 468 2.29 -31.92 -12.89
CA ALA A 468 1.70 -30.61 -13.14
C ALA A 468 0.91 -30.59 -14.46
N LYS A 469 1.47 -31.11 -15.56
CA LYS A 469 0.77 -31.25 -16.85
C LYS A 469 -0.48 -32.12 -16.77
N GLU A 470 -0.48 -33.13 -15.90
CA GLU A 470 -1.65 -33.98 -15.61
C GLU A 470 -2.66 -33.33 -14.64
N GLY A 471 -2.43 -32.10 -14.19
CA GLY A 471 -3.31 -31.36 -13.26
C GLY A 471 -3.28 -31.86 -11.81
N LYS A 472 -2.33 -32.74 -11.46
CA LYS A 472 -2.17 -33.29 -10.09
C LYS A 472 -1.45 -32.33 -9.15
N ILE A 473 -0.64 -31.42 -9.69
CA ILE A 473 -0.01 -30.32 -8.96
C ILE A 473 -0.55 -29.02 -9.56
N LYS A 474 -1.07 -28.15 -8.70
CA LYS A 474 -1.54 -26.80 -9.08
C LYS A 474 -0.48 -25.76 -8.71
N ASN A 475 -0.50 -24.62 -9.38
CA ASN A 475 0.39 -23.48 -9.19
C ASN A 475 1.87 -23.84 -9.40
N PHE A 476 2.15 -24.64 -10.41
CA PHE A 476 3.50 -25.03 -10.80
C PHE A 476 4.11 -23.97 -11.74
N THR A 477 5.20 -23.36 -11.27
CA THR A 477 5.87 -22.27 -11.98
C THR A 477 6.38 -22.70 -13.36
N GLY A 478 6.04 -21.94 -14.40
CA GLY A 478 6.37 -22.24 -15.79
C GLY A 478 5.37 -23.17 -16.50
N ILE A 479 4.29 -23.60 -15.83
CA ILE A 479 3.19 -24.37 -16.44
C ILE A 479 1.85 -23.63 -16.24
N ASP A 480 1.37 -23.56 -14.99
CA ASP A 480 0.09 -22.94 -14.62
C ASP A 480 0.24 -21.77 -13.63
N SER A 481 1.47 -21.41 -13.28
CA SER A 481 1.86 -20.18 -12.57
C SER A 481 3.01 -19.49 -13.32
N PRO A 482 3.02 -18.15 -13.45
CA PRO A 482 3.99 -17.43 -14.26
C PRO A 482 5.40 -17.45 -13.66
N TYR A 483 6.39 -17.24 -14.52
CA TYR A 483 7.77 -16.92 -14.16
C TYR A 483 8.18 -15.70 -14.97
N GLU A 484 8.51 -14.61 -14.27
CA GLU A 484 8.94 -13.35 -14.85
C GLU A 484 10.47 -13.34 -14.88
N ASN A 485 11.05 -13.45 -16.07
CA ASN A 485 12.50 -13.39 -16.23
C ASN A 485 13.07 -12.07 -15.69
N PRO A 486 14.26 -12.08 -15.06
CA PRO A 486 14.93 -10.84 -14.65
C PRO A 486 15.20 -9.93 -15.85
N GLU A 487 14.92 -8.63 -15.70
CA GLU A 487 15.19 -7.65 -16.76
C GLU A 487 16.69 -7.27 -16.82
N GLN A 488 17.36 -7.24 -15.67
CA GLN A 488 18.76 -6.86 -15.50
C GLN A 488 19.45 -7.73 -14.45
N ALA A 489 19.61 -9.02 -14.75
CA ALA A 489 20.41 -9.89 -13.89
C ALA A 489 21.91 -9.54 -13.99
N ASP A 490 22.61 -9.61 -12.86
CA ASP A 490 24.05 -9.37 -12.78
C ASP A 490 24.85 -10.47 -13.50
N ILE A 491 24.36 -11.72 -13.42
CA ILE A 491 24.93 -12.88 -14.12
C ILE A 491 23.80 -13.67 -14.78
N ILE A 492 23.96 -14.02 -16.06
CA ILE A 492 23.04 -14.91 -16.79
C ILE A 492 23.79 -16.17 -17.22
N ILE A 493 23.27 -17.33 -16.83
CA ILE A 493 23.85 -18.64 -17.15
C ILE A 493 22.84 -19.44 -17.97
N ASP A 494 23.17 -19.70 -19.23
CA ASP A 494 22.45 -20.66 -20.07
C ASP A 494 22.81 -22.08 -19.63
N SER A 495 22.04 -22.59 -18.67
CA SER A 495 22.26 -23.91 -18.09
C SER A 495 21.93 -25.06 -19.04
N ALA A 496 21.33 -24.81 -20.20
CA ALA A 496 21.12 -25.84 -21.22
C ALA A 496 22.43 -26.19 -21.93
N ASN A 497 23.30 -25.19 -22.13
CA ASN A 497 24.53 -25.31 -22.92
C ASN A 497 25.82 -25.22 -22.09
N VAL A 498 25.75 -24.72 -20.86
CA VAL A 498 26.89 -24.59 -19.95
C VAL A 498 26.86 -25.71 -18.91
N ASP A 499 27.99 -26.43 -18.81
CA ASP A 499 28.20 -27.44 -17.78
C ASP A 499 28.24 -26.80 -16.37
N PRO A 500 27.67 -27.45 -15.32
CA PRO A 500 27.60 -26.87 -13.99
C PRO A 500 28.94 -26.39 -13.40
N ASP A 501 30.06 -27.06 -13.69
CA ASP A 501 31.38 -26.63 -13.22
C ASP A 501 31.83 -25.33 -13.91
N LYS A 502 31.57 -25.21 -15.22
CA LYS A 502 31.87 -23.97 -15.97
C LYS A 502 30.96 -22.83 -15.57
N ALA A 503 29.69 -23.12 -15.27
CA ALA A 503 28.75 -22.13 -14.75
C ALA A 503 29.23 -21.59 -13.38
N ALA A 504 29.70 -22.47 -12.50
CA ALA A 504 30.31 -22.05 -11.25
C ALA A 504 31.63 -21.27 -11.47
N ASP A 505 32.42 -21.58 -12.50
CA ASP A 505 33.66 -20.83 -12.81
C ASP A 505 33.33 -19.37 -13.17
N GLN A 506 32.28 -19.15 -13.96
CA GLN A 506 31.82 -17.81 -14.33
C GLN A 506 31.40 -16.99 -13.10
N ILE A 507 30.69 -17.61 -12.15
CA ILE A 507 30.27 -16.94 -10.92
C ILE A 507 31.49 -16.61 -10.06
N MET A 508 32.42 -17.56 -9.88
CA MET A 508 33.64 -17.33 -9.11
C MET A 508 34.48 -16.19 -9.71
N LEU A 509 34.63 -16.17 -11.04
CA LEU A 509 35.35 -15.11 -11.76
C LEU A 509 34.70 -13.74 -11.55
N TYR A 510 33.37 -13.65 -11.65
CA TYR A 510 32.64 -12.40 -11.38
C TYR A 510 32.90 -11.90 -9.96
N LEU A 511 32.91 -12.80 -8.96
CA LEU A 511 33.16 -12.42 -7.57
C LEU A 511 34.59 -11.94 -7.33
N GLU A 512 35.56 -12.48 -8.06
CA GLU A 512 36.96 -12.01 -8.03
C GLU A 512 37.09 -10.63 -8.69
N GLU A 513 36.55 -10.46 -9.91
CA GLU A 513 36.65 -9.22 -10.68
C GLU A 513 35.97 -8.03 -10.00
N ASN A 514 34.92 -8.28 -9.22
CA ASN A 514 34.16 -7.25 -8.50
C ASN A 514 34.56 -7.11 -7.02
N GLY A 515 35.67 -7.72 -6.60
CA GLY A 515 36.25 -7.49 -5.26
C GLY A 515 35.50 -8.11 -4.09
N TYR A 516 34.63 -9.09 -4.35
CA TYR A 516 33.97 -9.86 -3.28
C TYR A 516 34.91 -10.89 -2.66
N LEU A 517 35.88 -11.36 -3.45
CA LEU A 517 36.90 -12.29 -3.04
C LEU A 517 38.25 -11.57 -3.04
N SER A 518 38.93 -11.54 -1.90
CA SER A 518 40.31 -11.08 -1.85
C SER A 518 41.22 -12.13 -2.49
N ASP A 519 42.24 -11.69 -3.23
CA ASP A 519 43.44 -12.50 -3.51
C ASP A 519 44.17 -12.73 -2.19
N ALA A 520 43.71 -13.70 -1.40
CA ALA A 520 44.48 -14.17 -0.27
C ALA A 520 45.69 -14.90 -0.82
N ASP A 521 46.86 -14.26 -0.68
CA ASP A 521 48.19 -14.78 -0.99
C ASP A 521 48.26 -16.28 -0.69
N PHE A 522 48.36 -17.08 -1.76
CA PHE A 522 48.67 -18.50 -1.71
C PHE A 522 50.14 -18.66 -1.27
N GLN A 523 50.43 -18.41 0.01
CA GLN A 523 51.67 -18.86 0.64
C GLN A 523 51.34 -19.88 1.73
N ILE A 524 51.54 -21.15 1.36
CA ILE A 524 51.67 -22.29 2.29
C ILE A 524 53.05 -22.23 2.92
#